data_AF-A0A954A609-F1
#
_entry.id   AF-A0A954A609-F1
#
_cell.length_a   1.000
_cell.length_b   1.000
_cell.length_c   1.000
_cell.angle_alpha   90.00
_cell.angle_beta   90.00
_cell.angle_gamma   90.00
#
_symmetry.space_group_name_H-M   'P 1'
#
loop_
_entity.id
_entity.type
_entity.pdbx_description
1 polymer ?
#
loop_
_entity_poly.entity_id
_entity_poly.type
_entity_poly.pdbx_seq_one_letter_code
_entity_poly.pdbx_strand_id
1 'polypeptide(L)'
;MPHLFIETIAKTAPPIDTGDAQRRWTPIEIPGSGVELSFGRFEVQHGRWFFLAHSTTVVLNGADEPWGIIAIDHGDEITVTMSDGSRRRLCFSSEEIVRVEPCAIVGGRCARCDQTIDVDSPAARCVGCRTWFHMTDRLPCFTYAERCHRCDAPTRLSDELQWWPAIPPRVGADRGSDRRSS
;
A
#
# COMPACT_ATOMS: atom_id res chain seq x y z
N MET A 1 -14.66 8.33 11.01
CA MET A 1 -13.27 8.82 11.10
C MET A 1 -12.75 8.99 9.68
N PRO A 2 -12.24 10.15 9.26
CA PRO A 2 -11.69 10.32 7.91
C PRO A 2 -10.30 9.69 7.83
N HIS A 3 -10.19 8.52 7.20
CA HIS A 3 -8.92 7.89 6.87
C HIS A 3 -8.36 8.56 5.60
N LEU A 4 -7.18 9.17 5.68
CA LEU A 4 -6.49 9.68 4.51
C LEU A 4 -5.62 8.55 3.95
N PHE A 5 -5.95 8.09 2.74
CA PHE A 5 -5.23 7.04 2.03
C PHE A 5 -3.98 7.63 1.39
N ILE A 6 -2.81 7.16 1.85
CA ILE A 6 -1.50 7.64 1.39
C ILE A 6 -1.22 7.13 -0.04
N GLU A 7 -1.78 5.99 -0.46
CA GLU A 7 -1.52 5.44 -1.80
C GLU A 7 -2.21 6.21 -2.94
N THR A 8 -3.39 6.81 -2.70
CA THR A 8 -4.08 7.63 -3.72
C THR A 8 -3.29 8.90 -4.07
N ILE A 9 -2.47 9.40 -3.15
CA ILE A 9 -1.64 10.60 -3.37
C ILE A 9 -0.24 10.19 -3.88
N ALA A 10 0.31 9.07 -3.38
CA ALA A 10 1.64 8.58 -3.80
C ALA A 10 1.74 8.20 -5.29
N LYS A 11 0.60 7.83 -5.91
CA LYS A 11 0.52 7.50 -7.34
C LYS A 11 0.29 8.70 -8.25
N THR A 12 -0.24 9.82 -7.73
CA THR A 12 -0.59 11.01 -8.53
C THR A 12 0.45 12.13 -8.41
N ALA A 13 1.24 12.17 -7.35
CA ALA A 13 2.30 13.16 -7.21
C ALA A 13 3.51 12.80 -8.11
N PRO A 14 4.10 13.79 -8.81
CA PRO A 14 5.27 13.57 -9.63
C PRO A 14 6.43 13.11 -8.73
N PRO A 15 7.21 12.12 -9.17
CA PRO A 15 8.36 11.68 -8.42
C PRO A 15 9.42 12.75 -8.36
N ILE A 16 10.14 12.80 -7.24
CA ILE A 16 11.40 13.52 -7.18
C ILE A 16 12.49 12.56 -7.68
N ASP A 17 13.13 12.91 -8.79
CA ASP A 17 14.31 12.22 -9.30
C ASP A 17 15.53 12.65 -8.48
N THR A 18 16.04 11.75 -7.63
CA THR A 18 17.23 12.02 -6.81
C THR A 18 18.53 11.72 -7.56
N GLY A 19 18.50 11.52 -8.88
CA GLY A 19 19.69 11.23 -9.70
C GLY A 19 20.19 9.79 -9.60
N ASP A 20 19.42 8.93 -8.92
CA ASP A 20 19.73 7.53 -8.69
C ASP A 20 18.50 6.77 -9.21
N ALA A 21 18.58 6.20 -10.43
CA ALA A 21 17.45 5.69 -11.21
C ALA A 21 16.60 4.60 -10.50
N GLN A 22 17.01 4.16 -9.31
CA GLN A 22 16.35 3.18 -8.46
C GLN A 22 15.56 3.78 -7.28
N ARG A 23 15.60 5.10 -7.06
CA ARG A 23 15.01 5.74 -5.87
C ARG A 23 13.94 6.76 -6.27
N ARG A 24 12.71 6.27 -6.36
CA ARG A 24 11.54 7.12 -6.62
C ARG A 24 10.86 7.44 -5.30
N TRP A 25 10.98 8.69 -4.85
CA TRP A 25 10.24 9.19 -3.69
C TRP A 25 9.01 9.96 -4.15
N THR A 26 7.88 9.69 -3.52
CA THR A 26 6.67 10.49 -3.67
C THR A 26 6.42 11.29 -2.39
N PRO A 27 6.56 12.63 -2.44
CA PRO A 27 6.20 13.49 -1.32
C PRO A 27 4.67 13.57 -1.20
N ILE A 28 4.21 13.59 0.04
CA ILE A 28 2.81 13.74 0.42
C ILE A 28 2.75 14.79 1.52
N GLU A 29 2.15 15.92 1.18
CA GLU A 29 1.81 16.94 2.17
C GLU A 29 0.52 16.54 2.87
N ILE A 30 0.51 16.53 4.20
CA ILE A 30 -0.73 16.35 4.96
C ILE A 30 -1.36 17.74 5.12
N PRO A 31 -2.55 17.99 4.54
CA PRO A 31 -3.17 19.31 4.60
C PRO A 31 -3.31 19.83 6.03
N GLY A 32 -2.83 21.06 6.27
CA GLY A 32 -2.88 21.74 7.56
C GLY A 32 -1.79 21.34 8.57
N SER A 33 -0.92 20.37 8.23
CA SER A 33 0.13 19.91 9.16
C SER A 33 1.40 20.75 9.09
N GLY A 34 1.74 21.31 7.92
CA GLY A 34 3.09 21.81 7.64
C GLY A 34 4.17 20.71 7.65
N VAL A 35 3.75 19.43 7.73
CA VAL A 35 4.60 18.24 7.73
C VAL A 35 4.55 17.62 6.34
N GLU A 36 5.70 17.56 5.70
CA GLU A 36 5.90 16.78 4.48
C GLU A 36 6.31 15.35 4.86
N LEU A 37 5.56 14.37 4.36
CA LEU A 37 5.90 12.96 4.47
C LEU A 37 6.38 12.45 3.12
N SER A 38 7.51 11.74 3.09
CA SER A 38 8.03 11.17 1.85
C SER A 38 7.98 9.64 1.90
N PHE A 39 7.39 9.04 0.87
CA PHE A 39 7.31 7.58 0.73
C PHE A 39 8.10 7.13 -0.49
N GLY A 40 8.81 6.01 -0.37
CA GLY A 40 9.60 5.46 -1.47
C GLY A 40 9.46 3.94 -1.51
N ARG A 41 9.48 3.37 -2.71
CA ARG A 41 9.59 1.93 -2.91
C ARG A 41 10.92 1.63 -3.57
N PHE A 42 11.69 0.73 -2.98
CA PHE A 42 12.98 0.32 -3.51
C PHE A 42 12.86 -1.10 -4.09
N GLU A 43 13.03 -1.22 -5.40
CA GLU A 43 12.91 -2.53 -6.08
C GLU A 43 14.05 -3.49 -5.73
N VAL A 44 15.20 -2.96 -5.30
CA VAL A 44 16.44 -3.71 -5.01
C VAL A 44 16.34 -4.65 -3.80
N GLN A 45 15.31 -4.50 -2.95
CA GLN A 45 15.06 -5.35 -1.78
C GLN A 45 13.62 -5.88 -1.78
N HIS A 46 13.28 -6.73 -2.75
CA HIS A 46 11.97 -7.40 -2.83
C HIS A 46 10.76 -6.44 -2.89
N GLY A 47 10.96 -5.19 -3.34
CA GLY A 47 9.89 -4.21 -3.44
C GLY A 47 9.37 -3.70 -2.09
N ARG A 48 10.23 -3.64 -1.08
CA ARG A 48 9.92 -3.10 0.25
C ARG A 48 9.62 -1.60 0.21
N TRP A 49 8.70 -1.18 1.08
CA TRP A 49 8.31 0.22 1.23
C TRP A 49 9.12 0.89 2.34
N PHE A 50 9.44 2.16 2.09
CA PHE A 50 10.20 3.00 2.99
C PHE A 50 9.48 4.32 3.19
N PHE A 51 9.59 4.79 4.41
CA PHE A 51 9.08 6.05 4.91
C PHE A 51 10.26 6.92 5.30
N LEU A 52 10.26 8.17 4.85
CA LEU A 52 11.24 9.17 5.27
C LEU A 52 10.52 10.21 6.12
N ALA A 53 10.82 10.19 7.42
CA ALA A 53 10.35 11.19 8.36
C ALA A 53 11.41 12.27 8.55
N HIS A 54 11.00 13.52 8.32
CA HIS A 54 11.82 14.72 8.48
C HIS A 54 11.50 15.50 9.76
N SER A 55 10.63 14.97 10.62
CA SER A 55 10.11 15.69 11.79
C SER A 55 9.93 14.76 12.99
N THR A 56 10.17 15.29 14.19
CA THR A 56 9.85 14.64 15.48
C THR A 56 8.34 14.56 15.75
N THR A 57 7.51 15.19 14.92
CA THR A 57 6.05 15.18 15.08
C THR A 57 5.39 13.90 14.57
N VAL A 58 6.17 12.97 14.02
CA VAL A 58 5.68 11.67 13.52
C VAL A 58 5.93 10.58 14.55
N VAL A 59 4.98 9.65 14.68
CA VAL A 59 5.08 8.44 15.49
C VAL A 59 4.67 7.27 14.59
N LEU A 60 5.50 6.23 14.52
CA LEU A 60 5.22 5.03 13.71
C LEU A 60 4.90 3.86 14.65
N ASN A 61 3.73 3.25 14.51
CA ASN A 61 3.25 2.14 15.33
C ASN A 61 3.32 2.41 16.86
N GLY A 62 3.19 3.67 17.26
CA GLY A 62 3.30 4.10 18.65
C GLY A 62 4.74 4.26 19.18
N ALA A 63 5.76 4.05 18.34
CA ALA A 63 7.15 4.37 18.67
C ALA A 63 7.43 5.84 18.35
N ASP A 64 7.90 6.58 19.36
CA ASP A 64 8.26 7.98 19.23
C ASP A 64 9.53 8.16 18.38
N GLU A 65 9.56 9.21 17.56
CA GLU A 65 10.70 9.68 16.76
C GLU A 65 11.33 8.68 15.77
N PRO A 66 10.55 8.16 14.80
CA PRO A 66 11.10 7.68 13.56
C PRO A 66 11.86 8.82 12.85
N TRP A 67 13.19 8.93 13.00
CA TRP A 67 14.02 9.84 12.21
C TRP A 67 14.75 9.08 11.10
N GLY A 68 14.70 9.63 9.88
CA GLY A 68 15.39 9.05 8.72
C GLY A 68 14.53 8.06 7.91
N ILE A 69 15.21 7.14 7.22
CA ILE A 69 14.59 6.17 6.31
C ILE A 69 14.22 4.91 7.10
N ILE A 70 12.93 4.59 7.14
CA ILE A 70 12.39 3.49 7.93
C ILE A 70 11.59 2.59 7.00
N ALA A 71 11.82 1.29 7.11
CA ALA A 71 11.00 0.33 6.40
C ALA A 71 9.62 0.23 7.04
N ILE A 72 8.58 0.26 6.21
CA ILE A 72 7.18 0.16 6.63
C ILE A 72 6.50 -0.99 5.90
N ASP A 73 5.52 -1.60 6.55
CA ASP A 73 4.73 -2.71 6.03
C ASP A 73 3.24 -2.37 6.04
N HIS A 74 2.46 -3.04 5.18
CA HIS A 74 1.01 -2.84 5.10
C HIS A 74 0.38 -2.98 6.50
N GLY A 75 -0.44 -1.99 6.86
CA GLY A 75 -1.10 -1.91 8.16
C GLY A 75 -0.38 -1.03 9.18
N ASP A 76 0.85 -0.59 8.91
CA ASP A 76 1.59 0.30 9.81
C ASP A 76 0.82 1.61 10.06
N GLU A 77 0.69 1.99 11.34
CA GLU A 77 0.03 3.22 11.75
C GLU A 77 1.05 4.36 11.82
N ILE A 78 0.77 5.47 11.13
CA ILE A 78 1.54 6.70 11.17
C ILE A 78 0.69 7.75 11.88
N THR A 79 1.11 8.18 13.05
CA THR A 79 0.48 9.31 13.75
C THR A 79 1.31 10.56 13.51
N VAL A 80 0.66 11.64 13.09
CA VAL A 80 1.28 12.95 12.87
C VAL A 80 0.66 13.97 13.82
N THR A 81 1.50 14.69 14.55
CA THR A 81 1.10 15.85 15.33
C THR A 81 1.13 17.08 14.43
N MET A 82 -0.02 17.73 14.32
CA MET A 82 -0.26 18.90 13.48
C MET A 82 0.25 20.17 14.18
N SER A 83 0.36 21.27 13.44
CA SER A 83 0.80 22.58 13.97
C SER A 83 -0.14 23.15 15.04
N ASP A 84 -1.42 22.79 15.03
CA ASP A 84 -2.42 23.15 16.05
C ASP A 84 -2.39 22.23 17.29
N GLY A 85 -1.47 21.28 17.35
CA GLY A 85 -1.32 20.29 18.43
C GLY A 85 -2.26 19.09 18.33
N SER A 86 -3.17 19.04 17.33
CA SER A 86 -4.02 17.88 17.10
C SER A 86 -3.21 16.69 16.54
N ARG A 87 -3.70 15.46 16.75
CA ARG A 87 -3.07 14.24 16.24
C ARG A 87 -3.92 13.63 15.14
N ARG A 88 -3.30 13.36 13.99
CA ARG A 88 -3.92 12.65 12.88
C ARG A 88 -3.31 11.26 12.74
N ARG A 89 -4.17 10.25 12.67
CA ARG A 89 -3.76 8.87 12.40
C ARG A 89 -3.95 8.54 10.93
N LEU A 90 -2.93 7.92 10.37
CA LEU A 90 -2.86 7.42 9.01
C LEU A 90 -2.47 5.95 9.09
N CYS A 91 -2.92 5.16 8.12
CA CYS A 91 -2.47 3.77 7.98
C CYS A 91 -1.79 3.64 6.63
N PHE A 92 -0.61 3.05 6.61
CA PHE A 92 0.05 2.67 5.38
C PHE A 92 -0.62 1.43 4.80
N SER A 93 -0.90 1.44 3.50
CA SER A 93 -1.33 0.26 2.77
C SER A 93 -0.48 0.11 1.51
N SER A 94 0.11 -1.08 1.34
CA SER A 94 0.71 -1.51 0.09
C SER A 94 -0.25 -2.34 -0.78
N GLU A 95 -1.55 -2.30 -0.49
CA GLU A 95 -2.53 -3.02 -1.30
C GLU A 95 -2.55 -2.45 -2.70
N GLU A 96 -2.40 -3.33 -3.68
CA GLU A 96 -2.56 -2.97 -5.07
C GLU A 96 -3.94 -3.45 -5.53
N ILE A 97 -4.62 -2.62 -6.32
CA ILE A 97 -5.85 -3.01 -7.00
C ILE A 97 -5.48 -3.76 -8.27
N VAL A 98 -6.07 -4.93 -8.45
CA VAL A 98 -5.99 -5.63 -9.74
C VAL A 98 -6.84 -4.88 -10.74
N ARG A 99 -6.20 -4.44 -11.83
CA ARG A 99 -6.88 -3.79 -12.96
C ARG A 99 -6.96 -4.77 -14.13
N VAL A 100 -8.02 -4.64 -14.91
CA VAL A 100 -8.06 -5.21 -16.25
C VAL A 100 -7.33 -4.24 -17.16
N GLU A 101 -6.26 -4.71 -17.77
CA GLU A 101 -5.41 -3.94 -18.67
C GLU A 101 -5.06 -4.76 -19.91
N PRO A 102 -4.71 -4.10 -21.03
CA PRO A 102 -4.18 -4.81 -22.20
C PRO A 102 -2.95 -5.65 -21.81
N CYS A 103 -2.94 -6.93 -22.19
CA CYS A 103 -1.82 -7.81 -21.89
C CYS A 103 -0.54 -7.30 -22.57
N ALA A 104 0.46 -6.94 -21.76
CA ALA A 104 1.74 -6.43 -22.25
C ALA A 104 2.79 -7.53 -22.52
N ILE A 105 2.44 -8.82 -22.32
CA ILE A 105 3.40 -9.92 -22.46
C ILE A 105 3.16 -10.70 -23.76
N VAL A 106 4.18 -10.71 -24.62
CA VAL A 106 4.21 -11.55 -25.82
C VAL A 106 4.33 -13.03 -25.43
N GLY A 107 3.38 -13.85 -25.87
CA GLY A 107 3.38 -15.29 -25.60
C GLY A 107 3.07 -15.67 -24.14
N GLY A 108 2.52 -14.74 -23.36
CA GLY A 108 2.08 -15.03 -21.99
C GLY A 108 0.97 -16.08 -21.97
N ARG A 109 1.02 -17.01 -21.01
CA ARG A 109 -0.03 -18.01 -20.79
C ARG A 109 -0.88 -17.66 -19.57
N CYS A 110 -2.17 -17.88 -19.68
CA CYS A 110 -3.08 -17.74 -18.56
C CYS A 110 -2.83 -18.82 -17.53
N ALA A 111 -2.59 -18.42 -16.28
CA ALA A 111 -2.30 -19.37 -15.21
C ALA A 111 -3.43 -20.35 -14.89
N ARG A 112 -4.66 -20.07 -15.34
CA ARG A 112 -5.83 -20.91 -15.05
C ARG A 112 -6.16 -21.89 -16.16
N CYS A 113 -6.35 -21.41 -17.39
CA CYS A 113 -6.76 -22.24 -18.51
C CYS A 113 -5.58 -22.73 -19.38
N ASP A 114 -4.36 -22.26 -19.08
CA ASP A 114 -3.11 -22.58 -19.80
C ASP A 114 -3.11 -22.17 -21.29
N GLN A 115 -4.14 -21.47 -21.75
CA GLN A 115 -4.20 -20.88 -23.08
C GLN A 115 -3.35 -19.61 -23.16
N THR A 116 -2.86 -19.31 -24.36
CA THR A 116 -2.15 -18.06 -24.65
C THR A 116 -3.07 -16.86 -24.42
N ILE A 117 -2.53 -15.81 -23.82
CA ILE A 117 -3.15 -14.49 -23.73
C ILE A 117 -2.59 -13.66 -24.88
N ASP A 118 -3.47 -13.22 -25.77
CA ASP A 118 -3.07 -12.37 -26.88
C ASP A 118 -2.57 -11.02 -26.36
N VAL A 119 -1.54 -10.47 -27.01
CA VAL A 119 -1.05 -9.12 -26.72
C VAL A 119 -2.18 -8.13 -26.93
N ASP A 120 -2.24 -7.11 -26.08
CA ASP A 120 -3.28 -6.08 -26.05
C ASP A 120 -4.70 -6.57 -25.68
N SER A 121 -4.91 -7.88 -25.50
CA SER A 121 -6.20 -8.40 -25.06
C SER A 121 -6.46 -8.10 -23.57
N PRO A 122 -7.74 -7.94 -23.15
CA PRO A 122 -8.08 -7.72 -21.75
C PRO A 122 -7.58 -8.85 -20.85
N ALA A 123 -6.68 -8.49 -19.93
CA ALA A 123 -6.08 -9.41 -18.98
C ALA A 123 -5.96 -8.76 -17.60
N ALA A 124 -5.83 -9.59 -16.56
CA ALA A 124 -5.55 -9.13 -15.21
C ALA A 124 -4.27 -9.78 -14.69
N ARG A 125 -3.44 -8.98 -14.02
CA ARG A 125 -2.25 -9.44 -13.32
C ARG A 125 -2.54 -9.54 -11.83
N CYS A 126 -2.38 -10.73 -11.27
CA CYS A 126 -2.57 -10.93 -9.83
C CYS A 126 -1.57 -10.09 -9.02
N VAL A 127 -2.04 -9.38 -7.99
CA VAL A 127 -1.17 -8.53 -7.15
C VAL A 127 -0.27 -9.32 -6.21
N GLY A 128 -0.69 -10.52 -5.80
CA GLY A 128 0.10 -11.41 -4.95
C GLY A 128 1.24 -12.09 -5.71
N CYS A 129 0.91 -12.88 -6.74
CA CYS A 129 1.90 -13.72 -7.44
C CYS A 129 2.34 -13.17 -8.81
N ARG A 130 1.83 -12.01 -9.24
CA ARG A 130 2.18 -11.33 -10.51
C ARG A 130 1.91 -12.12 -11.79
N THR A 131 1.17 -13.24 -11.70
CA THR A 131 0.80 -14.04 -12.86
C THR A 131 -0.39 -13.45 -13.60
N TRP A 132 -0.44 -13.65 -14.91
CA TRP A 132 -1.47 -13.16 -15.81
C TRP A 132 -2.61 -14.16 -16.00
N PHE A 133 -3.81 -13.60 -16.18
CA PHE A 133 -5.06 -14.32 -16.40
C PHE A 133 -5.89 -13.59 -17.46
N HIS A 134 -6.63 -14.33 -18.27
CA HIS A 134 -7.62 -13.72 -19.17
C HIS A 134 -8.70 -12.99 -18.37
N MET A 135 -9.15 -11.86 -18.92
CA MET A 135 -10.29 -11.08 -18.44
C MET A 135 -11.17 -10.61 -19.61
N THR A 136 -11.51 -11.55 -20.50
CA THR A 136 -12.48 -11.32 -21.58
C THR A 136 -13.85 -11.88 -21.19
N ASP A 137 -14.91 -11.47 -21.88
CA ASP A 137 -16.27 -11.96 -21.62
C ASP A 137 -16.40 -13.49 -21.71
N ARG A 138 -15.59 -14.12 -22.58
CA ARG A 138 -15.57 -15.57 -22.77
C ARG A 138 -14.67 -16.30 -21.78
N LEU A 139 -13.62 -15.64 -21.31
CA LEU A 139 -12.61 -16.20 -20.42
C LEU A 139 -12.37 -15.24 -19.24
N PRO A 140 -13.30 -15.14 -18.27
CA PRO A 140 -13.11 -14.37 -17.04
C PRO A 140 -12.25 -15.14 -16.03
N CYS A 141 -11.07 -15.62 -16.48
CA CYS A 141 -10.28 -16.60 -15.75
C CYS A 141 -9.81 -16.09 -14.38
N PHE A 142 -9.50 -14.80 -14.26
CA PHE A 142 -9.08 -14.22 -12.98
C PHE A 142 -10.22 -14.26 -11.95
N THR A 143 -11.39 -13.73 -12.29
CA THR A 143 -12.55 -13.60 -11.40
C THR A 143 -13.37 -14.87 -11.24
N TYR A 144 -13.07 -15.94 -11.99
CA TYR A 144 -13.85 -17.18 -11.95
C TYR A 144 -13.91 -17.83 -10.55
N ALA A 145 -12.94 -17.57 -9.65
CA ALA A 145 -13.01 -18.01 -8.25
C ALA A 145 -12.61 -16.84 -7.35
N GLU A 146 -13.04 -16.85 -6.08
CA GLU A 146 -12.77 -15.77 -5.10
C GLU A 146 -11.28 -15.53 -4.81
N ARG A 147 -10.44 -16.53 -5.05
CA ARG A 147 -8.99 -16.50 -4.84
C ARG A 147 -8.22 -16.88 -6.08
N CYS A 148 -7.01 -16.35 -6.19
CA CYS A 148 -6.12 -16.58 -7.30
C CYS A 148 -5.81 -18.08 -7.43
N HIS A 149 -5.73 -18.59 -8.66
CA HIS A 149 -5.42 -20.00 -8.88
C HIS A 149 -4.00 -20.40 -8.42
N ARG A 150 -3.11 -19.43 -8.22
CA ARG A 150 -1.69 -19.65 -7.89
C ARG A 150 -1.30 -19.20 -6.48
N CYS A 151 -2.12 -18.41 -5.80
CA CYS A 151 -1.87 -17.92 -4.45
C CYS A 151 -3.21 -17.56 -3.77
N ASP A 152 -3.18 -17.23 -2.48
CA ASP A 152 -4.40 -16.90 -1.73
C ASP A 152 -4.93 -15.47 -1.92
N ALA A 153 -4.34 -14.68 -2.83
CA ALA A 153 -4.79 -13.32 -3.08
C ALA A 153 -6.25 -13.31 -3.62
N PRO A 154 -7.09 -12.37 -3.17
CA PRO A 154 -8.44 -12.22 -3.69
C PRO A 154 -8.42 -11.82 -5.16
N THR A 155 -9.45 -12.21 -5.91
CA THR A 155 -9.56 -11.96 -7.35
C THR A 155 -10.61 -10.91 -7.71
N ARG A 156 -11.21 -10.28 -6.70
CA ARG A 156 -12.22 -9.25 -6.90
C ARG A 156 -11.61 -8.06 -7.64
N LEU A 157 -12.22 -7.71 -8.77
CA LEU A 157 -12.00 -6.42 -9.41
C LEU A 157 -12.79 -5.38 -8.60
N SER A 158 -12.09 -4.48 -7.94
CA SER A 158 -12.67 -3.42 -7.12
C SER A 158 -11.99 -2.12 -7.49
N ASP A 159 -12.75 -1.04 -7.67
CA ASP A 159 -12.18 0.31 -7.81
C ASP A 159 -11.82 0.92 -6.45
N GLU A 160 -12.17 0.22 -5.37
CA GLU A 160 -11.92 0.62 -3.99
C GLU A 160 -10.83 -0.25 -3.35
N LEU A 161 -9.93 0.39 -2.62
CA LEU A 161 -8.98 -0.28 -1.73
C LEU A 161 -9.76 -0.91 -0.57
N GLN A 162 -9.69 -2.24 -0.42
CA GLN A 162 -10.32 -2.96 0.68
C GLN A 162 -9.26 -3.40 1.68
N TRP A 163 -9.31 -2.84 2.88
CA TRP A 163 -8.38 -3.13 3.98
C TRP A 163 -8.44 -4.60 4.40
N TRP A 164 -7.33 -5.34 4.30
CA TRP A 164 -7.23 -6.71 4.80
C TRP A 164 -5.95 -6.99 5.61
N PRO A 165 -6.06 -7.52 6.85
CA PRO A 165 -7.27 -7.81 7.62
C PRO A 165 -7.80 -6.55 8.32
N ALA A 166 -9.12 -6.37 8.50
CA ALA A 166 -9.67 -5.26 9.29
C ALA A 166 -8.90 -5.07 10.62
N ILE A 167 -8.38 -3.87 10.90
CA ILE A 167 -7.69 -3.56 12.18
C ILE A 167 -8.61 -4.05 13.30
N PRO A 168 -8.25 -5.10 14.08
CA PRO A 168 -8.96 -5.33 15.32
C PRO A 168 -8.66 -4.11 16.19
N PRO A 169 -9.68 -3.44 16.78
CA PRO A 169 -9.43 -2.32 17.67
C PRO A 169 -8.45 -2.80 18.74
N ARG A 170 -7.26 -2.21 18.82
CA ARG A 170 -6.32 -2.53 19.89
C ARG A 170 -6.98 -2.07 21.20
N VAL A 171 -7.39 -3.04 22.00
CA VAL A 171 -7.79 -2.87 23.40
C VAL A 171 -6.71 -2.03 24.07
N GLY A 172 -7.11 -0.90 24.66
CA GLY A 172 -6.21 0.06 25.26
C GLY A 172 -5.25 -0.64 26.22
N ALA A 173 -3.95 -0.41 26.02
CA ALA A 173 -2.99 -0.60 27.09
C ALA A 173 -3.35 0.42 28.17
N ASP A 174 -4.18 -0.04 29.10
CA ASP A 174 -4.49 0.65 30.35
C ASP A 174 -3.15 0.88 31.05
N ARG A 175 -2.65 2.13 30.97
CA ARG A 175 -1.49 2.54 31.78
C ARG A 175 -2.00 2.61 33.21
N GLY A 176 -1.91 1.47 33.90
CA GLY A 176 -2.11 1.35 35.34
C GLY A 176 -1.27 2.40 36.05
N SER A 177 -1.92 3.47 36.47
CA SER A 177 -1.39 4.53 37.30
C SER A 177 -1.43 4.08 38.76
N ASP A 178 -0.56 3.14 39.14
CA ASP A 178 -0.34 2.84 40.55
C ASP A 178 0.56 3.92 41.17
N ARG A 179 -0.06 5.07 41.49
CA ARG A 179 0.41 5.94 42.57
C ARG A 179 0.00 5.28 43.88
N ARG A 180 0.93 4.60 44.55
CA ARG A 180 0.83 4.41 46.00
C ARG A 180 1.56 5.55 46.71
N SER A 181 0.74 6.48 47.20
CA SER A 181 1.06 7.31 48.35
C SER A 181 1.08 6.42 49.59
N SER A 182 2.18 6.43 50.34
CA SER A 182 2.27 6.42 51.81
C SER A 182 3.73 6.57 52.21
#